data_AF-B2GM88-F1
#
_entry.id   AF-B2GM88-F1
#
_cell.length_a   1.000
_cell.length_b   1.000
_cell.length_c   1.000
_cell.angle_alpha   90.00
_cell.angle_beta   90.00
_cell.angle_gamma   90.00
#
_symmetry.space_group_name_H-M   'P 1'
#
loop_
_entity.id
_entity.type
_entity.pdbx_description
1 polymer ?
#
loop_
_entity_poly.entity_id
_entity_poly.type
_entity_poly.pdbx_seq_one_letter_code
_entity_poly.pdbx_strand_id
1 'polypeptide(L)'
;MKFVLALAALLAVAYAAPTQNDKGFRNEFDHLLVIEAEHRFKEIEQGLMRLSLQVETLEKSKSKALKAEILREITIGVNFATGAKEFFTREAKRTDLDLVEKFNYDAAVVSAEILIKDLTELAKKVNAIDANNK
;
A
#
# COMPACT_ATOMS: atom_id res chain seq x y z
N MET A 1 9.02 -4.15 7.98
CA MET A 1 7.70 -4.75 7.69
C MET A 1 6.95 -5.14 8.99
N LYS A 2 6.84 -4.25 9.98
CA LYS A 2 6.00 -4.45 11.19
C LYS A 2 4.83 -3.45 11.27
N PHE A 3 4.71 -2.54 10.29
CA PHE A 3 4.00 -1.28 10.47
C PHE A 3 2.63 -1.21 9.76
N VAL A 4 2.39 -1.94 8.66
CA VAL A 4 1.03 -1.98 8.05
C VAL A 4 0.06 -2.79 8.92
N LEU A 5 0.53 -3.88 9.54
CA LEU A 5 -0.20 -4.58 10.61
C LEU A 5 -0.53 -3.66 11.82
N ALA A 6 0.29 -2.64 12.08
CA ALA A 6 -0.01 -1.65 13.12
C ALA A 6 -1.08 -0.64 12.68
N LEU A 7 -1.25 -0.42 11.38
CA LEU A 7 -2.27 0.48 10.84
C LEU A 7 -3.64 -0.20 10.76
N ALA A 8 -3.70 -1.50 10.44
CA ALA A 8 -4.90 -2.32 10.61
C ALA A 8 -5.39 -2.32 12.08
N ALA A 9 -4.46 -2.25 13.04
CA ALA A 9 -4.81 -2.09 14.45
C ALA A 9 -5.34 -0.68 14.79
N LEU A 10 -4.94 0.37 14.07
CA LEU A 10 -5.47 1.73 14.24
C LEU A 10 -6.87 1.90 13.61
N LEU A 11 -7.12 1.25 12.48
CA LEU A 11 -8.44 1.19 11.85
C LEU A 11 -9.43 0.39 12.71
N ALA A 12 -8.97 -0.69 13.37
CA ALA A 12 -9.77 -1.41 14.35
C ALA A 12 -10.16 -0.54 15.57
N VAL A 13 -9.32 0.41 15.99
CA VAL A 13 -9.66 1.37 17.06
C VAL A 13 -10.72 2.37 16.59
N ALA A 14 -10.73 2.76 15.30
CA ALA A 14 -11.82 3.56 14.74
C ALA A 14 -13.14 2.79 14.65
N TYR A 15 -13.10 1.45 14.50
CA TYR A 15 -14.26 0.57 14.61
C TYR A 15 -14.72 0.31 16.05
N ALA A 16 -13.84 0.41 17.05
CA ALA A 16 -14.11 0.03 18.44
C ALA A 16 -14.32 1.22 19.41
N ALA A 17 -14.04 2.46 18.98
CA ALA A 17 -14.31 3.65 19.79
C ALA A 17 -15.83 3.90 19.84
N PRO A 18 -16.48 3.80 21.01
CA PRO A 18 -17.91 4.05 21.12
C PRO A 18 -18.14 5.56 21.09
N THR A 19 -18.18 6.13 19.89
CA THR A 19 -18.73 7.47 19.71
C THR A 19 -20.25 7.35 19.74
N GLN A 20 -20.92 8.29 20.41
CA GLN A 20 -22.36 8.27 20.74
C GLN A 20 -23.33 8.21 19.55
N ASN A 21 -22.85 8.00 18.33
CA ASN A 21 -23.63 7.70 17.14
C ASN A 21 -23.18 6.37 16.54
N ASP A 22 -24.08 5.40 16.57
CA ASP A 22 -23.93 3.99 16.18
C ASP A 22 -23.76 3.77 14.66
N LYS A 23 -23.04 4.65 13.95
CA LYS A 23 -22.97 4.60 12.49
C LYS A 23 -21.52 4.79 12.05
N GLY A 24 -21.00 3.78 11.35
CA GLY A 24 -19.76 3.87 10.58
C GLY A 24 -19.89 4.90 9.45
N PHE A 25 -19.32 4.60 8.28
CA PHE A 25 -19.46 5.47 7.10
C PHE A 25 -20.91 5.85 6.83
N ARG A 26 -21.18 7.13 6.54
CA ARG A 26 -22.52 7.59 6.17
C ARG A 26 -22.88 7.19 4.74
N ASN A 27 -21.86 7.08 3.87
CA ASN A 27 -22.00 6.61 2.50
C ASN A 27 -21.42 5.18 2.37
N GLU A 28 -22.26 4.23 1.97
CA GLU A 28 -21.85 2.83 1.78
C GLU A 28 -20.77 2.66 0.70
N PHE A 29 -20.78 3.50 -0.35
CA PHE A 29 -19.71 3.46 -1.35
C PHE A 29 -18.37 3.90 -0.79
N ASP A 30 -18.34 4.90 0.10
CA ASP A 30 -17.10 5.35 0.75
C ASP A 30 -16.56 4.22 1.65
N HIS A 31 -17.44 3.48 2.33
CA HIS A 31 -17.09 2.29 3.10
C HIS A 31 -16.45 1.19 2.24
N LEU A 32 -17.13 0.81 1.15
CA LEU A 32 -16.64 -0.22 0.23
C LEU A 32 -15.31 0.17 -0.41
N LEU A 33 -15.15 1.45 -0.76
CA LEU A 33 -13.91 1.97 -1.35
C LEU A 33 -12.72 1.86 -0.40
N VAL A 34 -12.91 2.20 0.88
CA VAL A 34 -11.83 2.11 1.88
C VAL A 34 -11.49 0.64 2.17
N ILE A 35 -12.49 -0.23 2.35
CA ILE A 35 -12.24 -1.66 2.59
C ILE A 35 -11.53 -2.31 1.39
N GLU A 36 -11.97 -2.03 0.17
CA GLU A 36 -11.32 -2.58 -1.02
C GLU A 36 -9.89 -2.06 -1.16
N ALA A 37 -9.63 -0.79 -0.85
CA ALA A 37 -8.28 -0.26 -0.87
C ALA A 37 -7.37 -0.91 0.16
N GLU A 38 -7.85 -1.15 1.38
CA GLU A 38 -7.10 -1.93 2.38
C GLU A 38 -6.78 -3.34 1.88
N HIS A 39 -7.76 -4.00 1.26
CA HIS A 39 -7.56 -5.32 0.67
C HIS A 39 -6.46 -5.30 -0.40
N ARG A 40 -6.51 -4.32 -1.32
CA ARG A 40 -5.49 -4.15 -2.37
C ARG A 40 -4.12 -3.79 -1.81
N PHE A 41 -4.06 -2.95 -0.79
CA PHE A 41 -2.80 -2.61 -0.11
C PHE A 41 -2.16 -3.83 0.54
N LYS A 42 -2.97 -4.73 1.13
CA LYS A 42 -2.50 -6.00 1.66
C LYS A 42 -1.98 -6.94 0.57
N GLU A 43 -2.65 -7.02 -0.58
CA GLU A 43 -2.16 -7.80 -1.73
C GLU A 43 -0.80 -7.30 -2.22
N ILE A 44 -0.62 -5.97 -2.29
CA ILE A 44 0.65 -5.35 -2.67
C ILE A 44 1.74 -5.65 -1.64
N GLU A 45 1.43 -5.60 -0.34
CA GLU A 45 2.37 -5.95 0.72
C GLU A 45 2.83 -7.41 0.62
N GLN A 46 1.90 -8.34 0.36
CA GLN A 46 2.23 -9.74 0.11
C GLN A 46 3.09 -9.90 -1.16
N GLY A 47 2.77 -9.17 -2.21
CA GLY A 47 3.59 -9.08 -3.42
C GLY A 47 5.01 -8.59 -3.12
N LEU A 48 5.16 -7.58 -2.24
CA LEU A 48 6.44 -7.02 -1.81
C LEU A 48 7.29 -8.04 -1.02
N MET A 49 6.66 -8.84 -0.15
CA MET A 49 7.32 -9.96 0.51
C MET A 49 7.83 -10.99 -0.49
N ARG A 50 7.00 -11.37 -1.46
CA ARG A 50 7.40 -12.31 -2.53
C ARG A 50 8.55 -11.76 -3.36
N LEU A 51 8.46 -10.50 -3.79
CA LEU A 51 9.51 -9.83 -4.56
C LEU A 51 10.81 -9.77 -3.77
N SER A 52 10.75 -9.51 -2.45
CA SER A 52 11.94 -9.51 -1.59
C SER A 52 12.67 -10.85 -1.60
N LEU A 53 11.94 -11.97 -1.57
CA LEU A 53 12.54 -13.32 -1.71
C LEU A 53 13.12 -13.55 -3.11
N GLN A 54 12.47 -13.03 -4.17
CA GLN A 54 13.01 -13.10 -5.52
C GLN A 54 14.28 -12.27 -5.68
N VAL A 55 14.44 -11.16 -4.94
CA VAL A 55 15.69 -10.39 -4.91
C VAL A 55 16.84 -11.24 -4.38
N GLU A 56 16.65 -12.03 -3.34
CA GLU A 56 17.70 -12.96 -2.85
C GLU A 56 18.11 -13.99 -3.92
N THR A 57 17.13 -14.45 -4.71
CA THR A 57 17.39 -15.35 -5.84
C THR A 57 18.13 -14.63 -6.97
N LEU A 58 17.80 -13.36 -7.22
CA LEU A 58 18.50 -12.51 -8.17
C LEU A 58 19.94 -12.24 -7.74
N GLU A 59 20.20 -12.03 -6.45
CA GLU A 59 21.55 -11.80 -5.93
C GLU A 59 22.49 -12.97 -6.19
N LYS A 60 21.95 -14.20 -6.18
CA LYS A 60 22.70 -15.44 -6.47
C LYS A 60 22.81 -15.72 -7.96
N SER A 61 21.70 -15.62 -8.69
CA SER A 61 21.63 -15.98 -10.11
C SER A 61 22.21 -14.91 -11.03
N LYS A 62 22.15 -13.64 -10.62
CA LYS A 62 22.46 -12.45 -11.42
C LYS A 62 21.71 -12.38 -12.76
N SER A 63 20.54 -13.01 -12.85
CA SER A 63 19.74 -13.09 -14.08
C SER A 63 19.17 -11.73 -14.49
N LYS A 64 19.49 -11.28 -15.71
CA LYS A 64 18.96 -10.04 -16.28
C LYS A 64 17.44 -10.10 -16.52
N ALA A 65 16.93 -11.26 -16.91
CA ALA A 65 15.49 -11.47 -17.11
C ALA A 65 14.73 -11.33 -15.79
N LEU A 66 15.21 -11.98 -14.73
CA LEU A 66 14.61 -11.90 -13.40
C LEU A 66 14.68 -10.47 -12.83
N LYS A 67 15.79 -9.75 -13.04
CA LYS A 67 15.91 -8.34 -12.67
C LYS A 67 14.84 -7.49 -13.35
N ALA A 68 14.64 -7.67 -14.65
CA ALA A 68 13.64 -6.91 -15.40
C ALA A 68 12.20 -7.22 -14.96
N GLU A 69 11.89 -8.48 -14.67
CA GLU A 69 10.59 -8.90 -14.15
C GLU A 69 10.30 -8.27 -12.78
N ILE A 70 11.23 -8.38 -11.84
CA ILE A 70 11.10 -7.79 -10.49
C ILE A 70 10.87 -6.28 -10.59
N LEU A 71 11.66 -5.56 -11.41
CA LEU A 71 11.49 -4.12 -11.59
C LEU A 71 10.14 -3.75 -12.22
N ARG A 72 9.61 -4.58 -13.12
CA ARG A 72 8.30 -4.36 -13.73
C ARG A 72 7.18 -4.52 -12.72
N GLU A 73 7.22 -5.58 -11.91
CA GLU A 73 6.25 -5.82 -10.84
C GLU A 73 6.27 -4.69 -9.80
N ILE A 74 7.46 -4.24 -9.39
CA ILE A 74 7.60 -3.09 -8.49
C ILE A 74 6.99 -1.83 -9.13
N THR A 75 7.23 -1.60 -10.42
CA THR A 75 6.68 -0.44 -11.13
C THR A 75 5.15 -0.44 -11.16
N ILE A 76 4.54 -1.60 -11.40
CA ILE A 76 3.07 -1.77 -11.38
C ILE A 76 2.54 -1.44 -9.98
N GLY A 77 3.16 -1.97 -8.93
CA GLY A 77 2.79 -1.69 -7.55
C GLY A 77 2.90 -0.21 -7.18
N VAL A 78 3.99 0.46 -7.59
CA VAL A 78 4.18 1.90 -7.33
C VAL A 78 3.11 2.71 -8.05
N ASN A 79 2.85 2.45 -9.33
CA ASN A 79 1.85 3.19 -10.10
C ASN A 79 0.45 3.04 -9.50
N PHE A 80 0.08 1.84 -9.06
CA PHE A 80 -1.19 1.63 -8.36
C PHE A 80 -1.25 2.45 -7.07
N ALA A 81 -0.24 2.33 -6.21
CA ALA A 81 -0.22 3.00 -4.92
C ALA A 81 -0.20 4.54 -5.07
N THR A 82 0.48 5.07 -6.09
CA THR A 82 0.46 6.50 -6.43
C THR A 82 -0.94 6.94 -6.86
N GLY A 83 -1.61 6.20 -7.74
CA GLY A 83 -2.98 6.51 -8.15
C GLY A 83 -3.97 6.48 -6.97
N ALA A 84 -3.84 5.48 -6.10
CA ALA A 84 -4.64 5.37 -4.89
C ALA A 84 -4.38 6.54 -3.93
N LYS A 85 -3.10 6.91 -3.70
CA LYS A 85 -2.73 8.05 -2.88
C LYS A 85 -3.37 9.33 -3.39
N GLU A 86 -3.26 9.62 -4.69
CA GLU A 86 -3.83 10.82 -5.30
C GLU A 86 -5.36 10.85 -5.15
N PHE A 87 -6.01 9.71 -5.37
CA PHE A 87 -7.46 9.57 -5.16
C PHE A 87 -7.85 9.90 -3.71
N PHE A 88 -7.27 9.19 -2.73
CA PHE A 88 -7.61 9.39 -1.32
C PHE A 88 -7.21 10.77 -0.80
N THR A 89 -6.16 11.38 -1.33
CA THR A 89 -5.78 12.76 -1.00
C THR A 89 -6.84 13.77 -1.44
N ARG A 90 -7.54 13.51 -2.57
CA ARG A 90 -8.67 14.35 -3.00
C ARG A 90 -9.89 14.09 -2.14
N GLU A 91 -10.24 12.83 -1.91
CA GLU A 91 -11.41 12.47 -1.08
C GLU A 91 -11.28 13.01 0.35
N ALA A 92 -10.09 12.93 0.94
CA ALA A 92 -9.82 13.48 2.27
C ALA A 92 -10.02 15.00 2.37
N LYS A 93 -10.13 15.75 1.26
CA LYS A 93 -10.37 17.21 1.26
C LYS A 93 -11.85 17.57 1.12
N ARG A 94 -12.74 16.57 0.99
CA ARG A 94 -14.18 16.77 0.96
C ARG A 94 -14.65 17.48 2.23
N THR A 95 -15.45 18.53 2.07
CA THR A 95 -15.94 19.36 3.18
C THR A 95 -17.08 18.71 3.95
N ASP A 96 -17.73 17.71 3.35
CA ASP A 96 -18.88 17.02 3.92
C ASP A 96 -18.51 15.87 4.85
N LEU A 97 -17.22 15.50 4.99
CA LEU A 97 -16.77 14.34 5.77
C LEU A 97 -16.97 14.50 7.28
N ASP A 98 -17.39 13.42 7.93
CA ASP A 98 -17.30 13.32 9.38
C ASP A 98 -15.90 12.89 9.84
N LEU A 99 -15.68 12.85 11.16
CA LEU A 99 -14.39 12.51 11.73
C LEU A 99 -13.93 11.09 11.38
N VAL A 100 -14.86 10.13 11.28
CA VAL A 100 -14.55 8.73 11.00
C VAL A 100 -14.13 8.58 9.54
N GLU A 101 -14.90 9.13 8.61
CA GLU A 101 -14.59 9.08 7.19
C GLU A 101 -13.28 9.80 6.89
N LYS A 102 -13.08 10.98 7.49
CA LYS A 102 -11.85 11.76 7.35
C LYS A 102 -10.62 10.97 7.84
N PHE A 103 -10.73 10.34 9.01
CA PHE A 103 -9.66 9.50 9.55
C PHE A 103 -9.33 8.32 8.62
N ASN A 104 -10.34 7.62 8.12
CA ASN A 104 -10.13 6.47 7.23
C ASN A 104 -9.47 6.88 5.90
N TYR A 105 -9.89 8.01 5.31
CA TYR A 105 -9.23 8.53 4.11
C TYR A 105 -7.79 8.96 4.36
N ASP A 106 -7.52 9.64 5.48
CA ASP A 106 -6.16 10.02 5.85
C ASP A 106 -5.28 8.78 6.12
N ALA A 107 -5.84 7.74 6.74
CA ALA A 107 -5.15 6.46 6.96
C ALA A 107 -4.83 5.74 5.63
N ALA A 108 -5.74 5.76 4.66
CA ALA A 108 -5.52 5.21 3.33
C ALA A 108 -4.40 5.96 2.57
N VAL A 109 -4.34 7.29 2.69
CA VAL A 109 -3.25 8.11 2.12
C VAL A 109 -1.89 7.69 2.72
N VAL A 110 -1.81 7.60 4.04
CA VAL A 110 -0.56 7.21 4.73
C VAL A 110 -0.14 5.78 4.36
N SER A 111 -1.10 4.86 4.24
CA SER A 111 -0.85 3.48 3.78
C SER A 111 -0.20 3.46 2.41
N ALA A 112 -0.76 4.20 1.46
CA ALA A 112 -0.25 4.29 0.10
C ALA A 112 1.17 4.90 0.09
N GLU A 113 1.42 5.93 0.90
CA GLU A 113 2.76 6.54 1.02
C GLU A 113 3.82 5.55 1.52
N ILE A 114 3.48 4.73 2.51
CA ILE A 114 4.36 3.69 3.05
C ILE A 114 4.66 2.65 1.95
N LEU A 115 3.64 2.17 1.24
CA LEU A 115 3.83 1.20 0.16
C LEU A 115 4.71 1.76 -0.97
N ILE A 116 4.49 2.99 -1.40
CA ILE A 116 5.31 3.66 -2.41
C ILE A 116 6.77 3.71 -1.95
N LYS A 117 7.00 4.10 -0.70
CA LYS A 117 8.35 4.17 -0.13
C LYS A 117 9.03 2.81 -0.14
N ASP A 118 8.38 1.77 0.40
CA ASP A 118 8.95 0.42 0.52
C ASP A 118 9.24 -0.20 -0.85
N LEU A 119 8.32 -0.03 -1.81
CA LEU A 119 8.52 -0.48 -3.19
C LEU A 119 9.67 0.25 -3.88
N THR A 120 9.77 1.57 -3.70
CA THR A 120 10.86 2.38 -4.27
C THR A 120 12.21 2.01 -3.66
N GLU A 121 12.26 1.73 -2.36
CA GLU A 121 13.48 1.23 -1.69
C GLU A 121 13.88 -0.15 -2.22
N LEU A 122 12.92 -1.06 -2.45
CA LEU A 122 13.19 -2.36 -3.05
C LEU A 122 13.71 -2.22 -4.49
N ALA A 123 13.13 -1.32 -5.31
CA ALA A 123 13.62 -1.03 -6.65
C ALA A 123 15.07 -0.52 -6.64
N LYS A 124 15.44 0.35 -5.68
CA LYS A 124 16.83 0.80 -5.53
C LYS A 124 17.77 -0.36 -5.24
N LYS A 125 17.39 -1.29 -4.35
CA LYS A 125 18.18 -2.50 -4.07
C LYS A 125 18.35 -3.36 -5.32
N VAL A 126 17.27 -3.63 -6.06
CA VAL A 126 17.29 -4.44 -7.29
C VAL A 126 18.17 -3.78 -8.36
N ASN A 127 18.07 -2.47 -8.53
CA ASN A 127 18.88 -1.73 -9.49
C ASN A 127 20.37 -1.80 -9.20
N ALA A 128 20.76 -1.81 -7.91
CA ALA A 128 22.15 -1.92 -7.48
C ALA A 128 22.77 -3.32 -7.69
N ILE A 129 21.97 -4.35 -7.99
CA ILE A 129 22.50 -5.70 -8.28
C ILE A 129 23.02 -5.74 -9.73
N ASP A 130 24.32 -5.99 -9.89
CA ASP A 130 24.90 -6.26 -11.21
C ASP A 130 24.31 -7.54 -11.82
N ALA A 131 23.64 -7.40 -12.96
CA ALA A 131 23.04 -8.52 -13.68
C ALA A 131 23.89 -8.89 -14.90
N ASN A 132 24.18 -10.18 -15.05
CA ASN A 132 25.02 -10.70 -16.13
C ASN A 132 24.16 -11.49 -17.12
N ASN A 133 24.53 -11.42 -18.40
CA ASN A 133 24.03 -12.34 -19.43
C ASN A 133 24.74 -13.69 -19.23
N LYS A 134 24.35 -14.48 -18.23
CA LYS A 134 24.66 -15.92 -18.25
C LYS A 134 23.57 -16.66 -19.00
#